data_AF-A0A5K1HB57-F1
#
_entry.id   AF-A0A5K1HB57-F1
#
_cell.length_a   1.000
_cell.length_b   1.000
_cell.length_c   1.000
_cell.angle_alpha   90.00
_cell.angle_beta   90.00
_cell.angle_gamma   90.00
#
_symmetry.space_group_name_H-M   'P 1'
#
loop_
_entity.id
_entity.type
_entity.pdbx_description
1 polymer ?
#
loop_
_entity_poly.entity_id
_entity_poly.type
_entity_poly.pdbx_seq_one_letter_code
_entity_poly.pdbx_strand_id
1 'polypeptide(L)'
;TLLGKRVDYSGRSVIVVGPSLSLHQCGLPREIAIELFQTFVIRGLIRQHLASNIGLAKSKIREKEPIVWEILQEVMQGHPVLLNRAPTLHRLGIQAFQPILVEGRAICLHPLVCKGFNADFDGDQMAVHVPLSLEAQAEARLLMFSHTNLLSPAIGDPISVPTQDMLMGLYVLTMGNRRGICANRYNPCNPRNYQNERIDHSNYEYRKGKEPYFCSSYDALGAYRQKGIDLYSTLWLRWRLDQRVIASINREVPIEVQYESLGTYHEIYDHYRV
;
A
#
# COMPACT_ATOMS: atom_id res chain seq x y z
N THR A 1 26.74 28.84 -8.94
CA THR A 1 26.62 28.05 -7.69
C THR A 1 26.90 26.59 -7.99
N LEU A 2 27.82 25.96 -7.26
CA LEU A 2 28.29 24.58 -7.52
C LEU A 2 27.36 23.50 -6.96
N LEU A 3 26.60 23.80 -5.90
CA LEU A 3 25.84 22.78 -5.14
C LEU A 3 24.36 22.68 -5.49
N GLY A 4 23.80 23.66 -6.22
CA GLY A 4 22.40 23.66 -6.60
C GLY A 4 22.15 24.56 -7.81
N LYS A 5 21.40 24.03 -8.78
CA LYS A 5 20.95 24.72 -9.99
C LYS A 5 19.45 24.55 -10.15
N ARG A 6 18.82 25.52 -10.81
CA ARG A 6 17.45 25.35 -11.31
C ARG A 6 17.48 24.32 -12.43
N VAL A 7 16.48 23.46 -12.46
CA VAL A 7 16.36 22.36 -13.41
C VAL A 7 15.10 22.52 -14.23
N ASP A 8 15.22 22.29 -15.53
CA ASP A 8 14.07 22.21 -16.43
C ASP A 8 13.28 20.92 -16.17
N TYR A 9 12.08 20.81 -16.75
CA TYR A 9 11.19 19.66 -16.54
C TYR A 9 10.89 19.39 -15.05
N SER A 10 10.67 20.48 -14.31
CA SER A 10 10.29 20.44 -12.91
C SER A 10 9.05 21.27 -12.62
N GLY A 11 8.27 20.83 -11.63
CA GLY A 11 7.06 21.49 -11.18
C GLY A 11 6.95 21.43 -9.66
N ARG A 12 6.02 22.21 -9.08
CA ARG A 12 5.73 22.17 -7.65
C ARG A 12 4.24 22.36 -7.42
N SER A 13 3.67 21.60 -6.49
CA SER A 13 2.31 21.82 -6.01
C SER A 13 2.14 21.35 -4.57
N VAL A 14 1.01 21.75 -3.98
CA VAL A 14 0.54 21.23 -2.70
C VAL A 14 0.21 19.74 -2.84
N ILE A 15 0.46 18.97 -1.80
CA ILE A 15 0.12 17.55 -1.75
C ILE A 15 -1.20 17.29 -1.04
N VAL A 16 -1.90 16.25 -1.49
CA VAL A 16 -3.12 15.73 -0.87
C VAL A 16 -3.02 14.21 -0.74
N VAL A 17 -3.74 13.63 0.22
CA VAL A 17 -3.73 12.18 0.44
C VAL A 17 -4.45 11.45 -0.69
N GLY A 18 -3.82 10.41 -1.24
CA GLY A 18 -4.38 9.53 -2.27
C GLY A 18 -4.50 8.09 -1.78
N PRO A 19 -5.52 7.74 -0.97
CA PRO A 19 -5.64 6.41 -0.36
C PRO A 19 -5.94 5.30 -1.37
N SER A 20 -6.53 5.63 -2.53
CA SER A 20 -6.84 4.67 -3.60
C SER A 20 -5.65 4.37 -4.51
N LEU A 21 -4.53 5.08 -4.36
CA LEU A 21 -3.34 4.85 -5.17
C LEU A 21 -2.63 3.58 -4.73
N SER A 22 -1.94 2.91 -5.66
CA SER A 22 -0.96 1.89 -5.28
C SER A 22 0.30 2.55 -4.74
N LEU A 23 1.10 1.84 -3.93
CA LEU A 23 2.31 2.39 -3.30
C LEU A 23 3.28 3.05 -4.31
N HIS A 24 3.41 2.47 -5.51
CA HIS A 24 4.27 2.92 -6.60
C HIS A 24 3.67 4.02 -7.47
N GLN A 25 2.47 4.51 -7.18
CA GLN A 25 1.75 5.48 -7.99
C GLN A 25 1.65 6.82 -7.29
N CYS A 26 1.58 7.90 -8.07
CA CYS A 26 1.25 9.23 -7.59
C CYS A 26 0.23 9.90 -8.51
N GLY A 27 -0.64 10.75 -7.97
CA GLY A 27 -1.54 11.56 -8.78
C GLY A 27 -0.85 12.85 -9.23
N LEU A 28 -0.79 13.09 -10.54
CA LEU A 28 -0.26 14.32 -11.13
C LEU A 28 -1.39 15.17 -11.75
N PRO A 29 -1.54 16.44 -11.34
CA PRO A 29 -2.52 17.35 -11.92
C PRO A 29 -2.38 17.53 -13.43
N ARG A 30 -3.51 17.64 -14.14
CA ARG A 30 -3.54 17.89 -15.59
C ARG A 30 -2.72 19.10 -16.02
N GLU A 31 -2.82 20.21 -15.28
CA GLU A 31 -2.11 21.46 -15.59
C GLU A 31 -0.58 21.31 -15.46
N ILE A 32 -0.10 20.53 -14.48
CA ILE A 32 1.34 20.30 -14.28
C ILE A 32 1.85 19.26 -15.28
N ALA A 33 1.09 18.19 -15.48
CA ALA A 33 1.45 17.11 -16.39
C ALA A 33 1.63 17.61 -17.83
N ILE A 34 0.73 18.46 -18.32
CA ILE A 34 0.80 18.95 -19.71
C ILE A 34 2.02 19.83 -19.97
N GLU A 35 2.44 20.64 -18.99
CA GLU A 35 3.64 21.47 -19.08
C GLU A 35 4.91 20.62 -18.99
N LEU A 36 4.97 19.69 -18.01
CA LEU A 36 6.13 18.80 -17.84
C LEU A 36 6.35 17.88 -19.04
N PHE A 37 5.27 17.37 -19.65
CA PHE A 37 5.36 16.41 -20.74
C PHE A 37 5.12 17.04 -22.13
N GLN A 38 5.08 18.38 -22.23
CA GLN A 38 4.69 19.08 -23.46
C GLN A 38 5.46 18.60 -24.70
N THR A 39 6.77 18.48 -24.60
CA THR A 39 7.64 18.03 -25.71
C THR A 39 7.28 16.61 -26.18
N PHE A 40 6.97 15.71 -25.24
CA PHE A 40 6.61 14.33 -25.53
C PHE A 40 5.23 14.23 -26.16
N VAL A 41 4.27 15.04 -25.69
CA VAL A 41 2.92 15.13 -26.25
C VAL A 41 2.97 15.67 -27.70
N ILE A 42 3.75 16.71 -27.96
CA ILE A 42 3.97 17.24 -29.32
C ILE A 42 4.52 16.13 -30.24
N ARG A 43 5.51 15.36 -29.77
CA ARG A 43 6.06 14.24 -30.52
C ARG A 43 5.01 13.15 -30.77
N GLY A 44 4.18 12.84 -29.78
CA GLY A 44 3.07 11.89 -29.89
C GLY A 44 2.05 12.30 -30.96
N LEU A 45 1.59 13.55 -30.91
CA LEU A 45 0.63 14.13 -31.87
C LEU A 45 1.14 14.06 -33.32
N ILE A 46 2.41 14.38 -33.55
CA ILE A 46 3.00 14.32 -34.90
C ILE A 46 3.17 12.86 -35.35
N ARG A 47 3.64 11.97 -34.46
CA ARG A 47 3.84 10.55 -34.77
C ARG A 47 2.54 9.83 -35.15
N GLN A 48 1.42 10.21 -34.53
CA GLN A 48 0.10 9.65 -34.81
C GLN A 48 -0.63 10.38 -35.95
N HIS A 49 0.04 11.31 -36.67
CA HIS A 49 -0.55 12.13 -37.74
C HIS A 49 -1.75 13.00 -37.33
N LEU A 50 -1.90 13.27 -36.03
CA LEU A 50 -2.94 14.14 -35.47
C LEU A 50 -2.56 15.63 -35.57
N ALA A 51 -1.28 15.93 -35.77
CA ALA A 51 -0.78 17.25 -36.10
C ALA A 51 0.27 17.16 -37.22
N SER A 52 0.17 18.06 -38.21
CA SER A 52 1.11 18.10 -39.34
C SER A 52 2.45 18.77 -39.01
N ASN A 53 2.46 19.70 -38.04
CA ASN A 53 3.65 20.43 -37.64
C ASN A 53 3.62 20.77 -36.13
N ILE A 54 4.77 21.21 -35.62
CA ILE A 54 4.94 21.60 -34.20
C ILE A 54 3.99 22.75 -33.82
N GLY A 55 3.75 23.70 -34.74
CA GLY A 55 2.86 24.84 -34.50
C GLY A 55 1.42 24.42 -34.23
N LEU A 56 0.88 23.55 -35.08
CA LEU A 56 -0.46 22.99 -34.96
C LEU A 56 -0.58 22.14 -33.69
N ALA A 57 0.43 21.30 -33.39
CA ALA A 57 0.45 20.52 -32.15
C ALA A 57 0.40 21.44 -30.91
N LYS A 58 1.14 22.55 -30.91
CA LYS A 58 1.07 23.56 -29.85
C LYS A 58 -0.30 24.25 -29.79
N SER A 59 -0.95 24.50 -30.92
CA SER A 59 -2.32 25.06 -30.95
C SER A 59 -3.30 24.10 -30.28
N LYS A 60 -3.27 22.82 -30.66
CA LYS A 60 -4.14 21.78 -30.07
C LYS A 60 -3.97 21.66 -28.55
N ILE A 61 -2.73 21.75 -28.06
CA ILE A 61 -2.42 21.76 -26.63
C ILE A 61 -3.01 23.01 -25.95
N ARG A 62 -2.88 24.20 -26.56
CA ARG A 62 -3.45 25.45 -26.02
C ARG A 62 -4.98 25.43 -25.98
N GLU A 63 -5.61 24.84 -27.00
CA GLU A 63 -7.06 24.67 -27.11
C GLU A 63 -7.60 23.56 -26.20
N LYS A 64 -6.71 22.79 -25.54
CA LYS A 64 -7.04 21.69 -24.62
C LYS A 64 -7.96 20.64 -25.26
N GLU A 65 -7.72 20.31 -26.53
CA GLU A 65 -8.49 19.29 -27.23
C GLU A 65 -8.50 17.95 -26.46
N PRO A 66 -9.61 17.20 -26.46
CA PRO A 66 -9.74 15.97 -25.68
C PRO A 66 -8.65 14.93 -26.01
N ILE A 67 -8.26 14.84 -27.28
CA ILE A 67 -7.22 13.94 -27.79
C ILE A 67 -5.86 14.16 -27.12
N VAL A 68 -5.57 15.37 -26.66
CA VAL A 68 -4.31 15.71 -25.99
C VAL A 68 -4.19 14.96 -24.65
N TRP A 69 -5.31 14.77 -23.94
CA TRP A 69 -5.32 14.07 -22.66
C TRP A 69 -5.09 12.57 -22.83
N GLU A 70 -5.62 11.98 -23.90
CA GLU A 70 -5.40 10.57 -24.23
C GLU A 70 -3.92 10.30 -24.54
N ILE A 71 -3.31 11.14 -25.38
CA ILE A 71 -1.87 11.04 -25.70
C ILE A 71 -1.02 11.31 -24.47
N LEU A 72 -1.40 12.27 -23.63
CA LEU A 72 -0.68 12.56 -22.39
C LEU A 72 -0.69 11.33 -21.46
N GLN A 73 -1.83 10.64 -21.32
CA GLN A 73 -1.90 9.41 -20.53
C GLN A 73 -1.00 8.31 -21.10
N GLU A 74 -1.00 8.10 -22.43
CA GLU A 74 -0.12 7.12 -23.10
C GLU A 74 1.36 7.44 -22.83
N VAL A 75 1.76 8.71 -22.98
CA VAL A 75 3.12 9.16 -22.72
C VAL A 75 3.52 8.94 -21.26
N MET A 76 2.64 9.28 -20.31
CA MET A 76 2.90 9.16 -18.88
C MET A 76 3.07 7.70 -18.43
N GLN A 77 2.34 6.75 -19.01
CA GLN A 77 2.50 5.31 -18.67
C GLN A 77 3.94 4.81 -18.86
N GLY A 78 4.67 5.37 -19.83
CA GLY A 78 6.07 5.01 -20.10
C GLY A 78 7.11 5.68 -19.18
N HIS A 79 6.76 6.77 -18.50
CA HIS A 79 7.74 7.65 -17.84
C HIS A 79 7.52 7.76 -16.33
N PRO A 80 8.48 7.34 -15.49
CA PRO A 80 8.40 7.59 -14.06
C PRO A 80 8.63 9.08 -13.75
N VAL A 81 8.15 9.54 -12.60
CA VAL A 81 8.42 10.88 -12.07
C VAL A 81 9.04 10.78 -10.69
N LEU A 82 9.91 11.74 -10.36
CA LEU A 82 10.50 11.86 -9.03
C LEU A 82 9.74 12.89 -8.23
N LEU A 83 9.27 12.52 -7.04
CA LEU A 83 8.72 13.45 -6.06
C LEU A 83 9.79 13.75 -5.01
N ASN A 84 9.90 15.03 -4.62
CA ASN A 84 10.85 15.50 -3.63
C ASN A 84 10.17 16.45 -2.65
N ARG A 85 10.39 16.24 -1.35
CA ARG A 85 9.99 17.19 -0.31
C ARG A 85 11.23 17.80 0.34
N ALA A 86 11.28 19.13 0.39
CA ALA A 86 12.33 19.85 1.10
C ALA A 86 11.92 20.10 2.56
N PRO A 87 12.85 20.03 3.52
CA PRO A 87 14.27 19.67 3.38
C PRO A 87 14.49 18.16 3.13
N THR A 88 15.41 17.82 2.22
CA THR A 88 15.75 16.42 1.91
C THR A 88 16.79 15.89 2.91
N LEU A 89 16.34 15.26 4.00
CA LEU A 89 17.22 14.78 5.09
C LEU A 89 17.94 13.47 4.79
N HIS A 90 17.32 12.61 3.96
CA HIS A 90 17.85 11.30 3.61
C HIS A 90 17.34 10.89 2.23
N ARG A 91 17.87 9.78 1.70
CA ARG A 91 17.56 9.32 0.33
C ARG A 91 16.06 9.20 0.03
N LEU A 92 15.25 8.77 1.01
CA LEU A 92 13.80 8.59 0.84
C LEU A 92 13.01 9.91 0.75
N GLY A 93 13.67 11.06 0.95
CA GLY A 93 13.09 12.36 0.67
C GLY A 93 12.94 12.64 -0.83
N ILE A 94 13.49 11.77 -1.70
CA ILE A 94 13.23 11.71 -3.13
C ILE A 94 12.87 10.27 -3.50
N GLN A 95 11.69 10.05 -4.09
CA GLN A 95 11.30 8.73 -4.58
C GLN A 95 10.64 8.83 -5.95
N ALA A 96 10.73 7.74 -6.71
CA ALA A 96 10.12 7.59 -8.01
C ALA A 96 8.72 6.97 -7.90
N PHE A 97 7.82 7.45 -8.75
CA PHE A 97 6.44 6.98 -8.86
C PHE A 97 6.03 6.90 -10.32
N GLN A 98 5.07 6.02 -10.60
CA GLN A 98 4.31 6.01 -11.84
C GLN A 98 3.22 7.09 -11.73
N PRO A 99 3.26 8.15 -12.56
CA PRO A 99 2.24 9.19 -12.48
C PRO A 99 0.92 8.71 -13.08
N ILE A 100 -0.18 9.09 -12.42
CA ILE A 100 -1.56 8.92 -12.88
C ILE A 100 -2.16 10.32 -13.01
N LEU A 101 -2.86 10.57 -14.11
CA LEU A 101 -3.52 11.85 -14.33
C LEU A 101 -4.70 12.00 -13.36
N VAL A 102 -4.70 13.06 -12.55
CA VAL A 102 -5.80 13.35 -11.60
C VAL A 102 -6.48 14.68 -11.92
N GLU A 103 -7.75 14.78 -11.53
CA GLU A 103 -8.50 16.02 -11.57
C GLU A 103 -8.14 16.90 -10.37
N GLY A 104 -8.03 18.21 -10.58
CA GLY A 104 -7.59 19.17 -9.57
C GLY A 104 -6.17 19.71 -9.81
N ARG A 105 -5.63 20.40 -8.79
CA ARG A 105 -4.34 21.10 -8.84
C ARG A 105 -3.29 20.55 -7.87
N ALA A 106 -3.67 19.64 -6.98
CA ALA A 106 -2.79 19.07 -5.96
C ALA A 106 -2.23 17.71 -6.39
N ILE A 107 -1.01 17.42 -5.95
CA ILE A 107 -0.37 16.12 -6.19
C ILE A 107 -0.92 15.12 -5.19
N CYS A 108 -1.46 14.00 -5.66
CA CYS A 108 -1.94 12.95 -4.76
C CYS A 108 -0.78 12.03 -4.36
N LEU A 109 -0.52 11.92 -3.07
CA LEU A 109 0.56 11.10 -2.50
C LEU A 109 -0.01 9.91 -1.73
N HIS A 110 0.65 8.76 -1.85
CA HIS A 110 0.27 7.57 -1.09
C HIS A 110 0.57 7.75 0.42
N PRO A 111 -0.36 7.42 1.34
CA PRO A 111 -0.17 7.69 2.77
C PRO A 111 1.04 6.94 3.40
N LEU A 112 1.35 5.72 2.94
CA LEU A 112 2.50 4.95 3.46
C LEU A 112 3.88 5.53 3.12
N VAL A 113 4.00 6.46 2.16
CA VAL A 113 5.31 7.10 1.86
C VAL A 113 5.50 8.40 2.64
N CYS A 114 4.47 8.94 3.28
CA CYS A 114 4.52 10.21 4.01
C CYS A 114 5.62 10.22 5.07
N LYS A 115 5.82 9.11 5.80
CA LYS A 115 6.90 8.99 6.80
C LYS A 115 8.29 9.12 6.17
N GLY A 116 8.49 8.60 4.96
CA GLY A 116 9.75 8.74 4.22
C GLY A 116 10.01 10.17 3.72
N PHE A 117 8.97 10.94 3.44
CA PHE A 117 9.11 12.36 3.09
C PHE A 117 9.07 13.29 4.31
N ASN A 118 8.77 12.75 5.49
CA ASN A 118 8.36 13.50 6.67
C ASN A 118 7.21 14.49 6.37
N ALA A 119 6.29 14.09 5.48
CA ALA A 119 5.25 14.94 4.92
C ALA A 119 3.93 14.82 5.69
N ASP A 120 3.23 15.93 5.82
CA ASP A 120 1.84 16.02 6.27
C ASP A 120 0.98 16.71 5.19
N PHE A 121 -0.27 17.00 5.51
CA PHE A 121 -1.26 17.52 4.54
C PHE A 121 -1.87 18.85 4.99
N ASP A 122 -1.11 19.68 5.70
CA ASP A 122 -1.55 20.99 6.22
C ASP A 122 -1.24 22.17 5.29
N GLY A 123 -0.66 21.90 4.12
CA GLY A 123 -0.18 22.91 3.17
C GLY A 123 1.17 22.58 2.55
N ASP A 124 1.78 21.48 2.99
CA ASP A 124 3.00 20.90 2.44
C ASP A 124 3.02 20.86 0.90
N GLN A 125 4.19 21.16 0.34
CA GLN A 125 4.42 21.19 -1.11
C GLN A 125 5.54 20.23 -1.49
N MET A 126 5.37 19.57 -2.63
CA MET A 126 6.38 18.71 -3.22
C MET A 126 6.77 19.18 -4.61
N ALA A 127 8.06 19.04 -4.92
CA ALA A 127 8.58 19.21 -6.26
C ALA A 127 8.45 17.90 -7.05
N VAL A 128 8.19 18.03 -8.34
CA VAL A 128 8.13 16.94 -9.32
C VAL A 128 9.27 17.14 -10.31
N HIS A 129 9.98 16.07 -10.65
CA HIS A 129 11.01 16.08 -11.68
C HIS A 129 10.80 14.91 -12.66
N VAL A 130 11.00 15.16 -13.95
CA VAL A 130 10.87 14.14 -15.00
C VAL A 130 12.26 13.67 -15.48
N PRO A 131 12.66 12.42 -15.24
CA PRO A 131 13.85 11.82 -15.84
C PRO A 131 13.71 11.71 -17.37
N LEU A 132 14.67 12.28 -18.12
CA LEU A 132 14.59 12.34 -19.58
C LEU A 132 15.36 11.21 -20.25
N SER A 133 16.61 10.96 -19.85
CA SER A 133 17.44 9.93 -20.47
C SER A 133 16.99 8.52 -20.09
N LEU A 134 17.30 7.53 -20.92
CA LEU A 134 16.92 6.14 -20.65
C LEU A 134 17.62 5.61 -19.40
N GLU A 135 18.86 6.02 -19.16
CA GLU A 135 19.63 5.67 -17.97
C GLU A 135 18.96 6.23 -16.72
N ALA A 136 18.55 7.50 -16.73
CA ALA A 136 17.88 8.13 -15.60
C ALA A 136 16.49 7.50 -15.33
N GLN A 137 15.76 7.12 -16.39
CA GLN A 137 14.51 6.40 -16.23
C GLN A 137 14.72 4.99 -15.67
N ALA A 138 15.79 4.30 -16.08
CA ALA A 138 16.15 2.98 -15.54
C ALA A 138 16.56 3.06 -14.07
N GLU A 139 17.40 4.03 -13.69
CA GLU A 139 17.77 4.29 -12.29
C GLU A 139 16.55 4.60 -11.43
N ALA A 140 15.64 5.45 -11.93
CA ALA A 140 14.41 5.76 -11.23
C ALA A 140 13.61 4.47 -10.95
N ARG A 141 13.38 3.65 -11.99
CA ARG A 141 12.62 2.38 -11.92
C ARG A 141 13.24 1.35 -11.00
N LEU A 142 14.55 1.14 -11.08
CA LEU A 142 15.23 0.08 -10.35
C LEU A 142 15.57 0.49 -8.91
N LEU A 143 16.03 1.72 -8.71
CA LEU A 143 16.63 2.15 -7.45
C LEU A 143 15.72 3.05 -6.63
N MET A 144 14.89 3.87 -7.26
CA MET A 144 14.17 4.95 -6.57
C MET A 144 12.67 4.71 -6.40
N PHE A 145 12.08 3.69 -7.03
CA PHE A 145 10.64 3.43 -6.89
C PHE A 145 10.25 3.21 -5.44
N SER A 146 9.11 3.77 -5.03
CA SER A 146 8.66 3.71 -3.63
C SER A 146 8.45 2.27 -3.13
N HIS A 147 7.99 1.35 -3.98
CA HIS A 147 7.74 -0.04 -3.60
C HIS A 147 9.02 -0.87 -3.40
N THR A 148 10.17 -0.44 -3.92
CA THR A 148 11.46 -1.11 -3.66
C THR A 148 12.15 -0.55 -2.41
N ASN A 149 11.75 0.65 -1.96
CA ASN A 149 12.36 1.38 -0.86
C ASN A 149 11.51 1.36 0.42
N LEU A 150 11.22 0.15 0.91
CA LEU A 150 10.34 -0.06 2.08
C LEU A 150 11.05 0.05 3.43
N LEU A 151 12.38 -0.03 3.45
CA LEU A 151 13.20 -0.07 4.66
C LEU A 151 13.99 1.23 4.83
N SER A 152 14.17 1.63 6.08
CA SER A 152 15.06 2.71 6.47
C SER A 152 16.51 2.33 6.16
N PRO A 153 17.27 3.16 5.42
CA PRO A 153 18.68 2.89 5.15
C PRO A 153 19.56 2.94 6.40
N ALA A 154 19.13 3.61 7.47
CA ALA A 154 19.93 3.81 8.66
C ALA A 154 19.86 2.62 9.63
N ILE A 155 18.66 2.05 9.82
CA ILE A 155 18.38 1.05 10.86
C ILE A 155 17.97 -0.30 10.25
N GLY A 156 17.44 -0.32 9.02
CA GLY A 156 16.86 -1.51 8.39
C GLY A 156 15.38 -1.74 8.74
N ASP A 157 14.81 -0.96 9.66
CA ASP A 157 13.40 -1.04 10.03
C ASP A 157 12.46 -0.62 8.90
N PRO A 158 11.25 -1.20 8.81
CA PRO A 158 10.28 -0.81 7.80
C PRO A 158 9.79 0.62 8.03
N ILE A 159 9.84 1.44 6.98
CA ILE A 159 9.40 2.84 7.02
C ILE A 159 7.98 3.02 6.48
N SER A 160 7.61 2.25 5.46
CA SER A 160 6.28 2.25 4.85
C SER A 160 5.34 1.31 5.60
N VAL A 161 5.10 1.62 6.86
CA VAL A 161 4.21 0.87 7.75
C VAL A 161 2.88 1.61 7.93
N PRO A 162 1.78 0.89 8.20
CA PRO A 162 0.52 1.51 8.61
C PRO A 162 0.73 2.49 9.77
N THR A 163 0.11 3.67 9.68
CA THR A 163 0.16 4.73 10.70
C THR A 163 -1.25 5.21 11.04
N GLN A 164 -1.39 5.84 12.23
CA GLN A 164 -2.60 6.55 12.68
C GLN A 164 -3.90 5.80 12.35
N ASP A 165 -4.70 6.27 11.39
CA ASP A 165 -6.00 5.73 11.02
C ASP A 165 -5.95 4.26 10.61
N MET A 166 -4.89 3.86 9.88
CA MET A 166 -4.73 2.46 9.48
C MET A 166 -4.47 1.58 10.70
N LEU A 167 -3.63 2.04 11.64
CA LEU A 167 -3.37 1.33 12.89
C LEU A 167 -4.62 1.27 13.76
N MET A 168 -5.39 2.35 13.84
CA MET A 168 -6.66 2.37 14.58
C MET A 168 -7.67 1.41 13.98
N GLY A 169 -7.81 1.37 12.65
CA GLY A 169 -8.68 0.42 11.96
C GLY A 169 -8.27 -1.03 12.23
N LEU A 170 -6.98 -1.36 12.07
CA LEU A 170 -6.44 -2.68 12.34
C LEU A 170 -6.59 -3.07 13.82
N TYR A 171 -6.30 -2.14 14.73
CA TYR A 171 -6.44 -2.33 16.16
C TYR A 171 -7.87 -2.63 16.52
N VAL A 172 -8.82 -1.80 16.10
CA VAL A 172 -10.26 -2.01 16.34
C VAL A 172 -10.70 -3.35 15.76
N LEU A 173 -10.32 -3.71 14.54
CA LEU A 173 -10.68 -5.02 13.95
C LEU A 173 -10.10 -6.22 14.71
N THR A 174 -8.98 -6.04 15.41
CA THR A 174 -8.30 -7.08 16.18
C THR A 174 -8.51 -6.94 17.69
N MET A 175 -9.32 -5.96 18.12
CA MET A 175 -9.61 -5.65 19.52
C MET A 175 -10.61 -6.67 20.05
N GLY A 176 -10.12 -7.87 20.35
CA GLY A 176 -10.87 -8.99 20.90
C GLY A 176 -10.08 -9.68 22.01
N ASN A 177 -10.79 -10.38 22.90
CA ASN A 177 -10.20 -11.12 24.03
C ASN A 177 -9.00 -11.97 23.56
N ARG A 178 -7.92 -11.99 24.37
CA ARG A 178 -6.59 -12.63 24.15
C ARG A 178 -6.59 -14.14 23.83
N ARG A 179 -7.73 -14.71 23.47
CA ARG A 179 -7.80 -15.97 22.75
C ARG A 179 -7.50 -15.61 21.31
N GLY A 180 -6.22 -15.66 20.96
CA GLY A 180 -5.80 -15.63 19.57
C GLY A 180 -6.47 -16.77 18.78
N ILE A 181 -5.89 -17.10 17.64
CA ILE A 181 -6.27 -18.25 16.80
C ILE A 181 -5.85 -19.56 17.50
N CYS A 182 -6.13 -19.68 18.80
CA CYS A 182 -5.62 -20.69 19.72
C CYS A 182 -6.77 -21.22 20.57
N ALA A 183 -7.78 -21.74 19.90
CA ALA A 183 -8.46 -22.89 20.44
C ALA A 183 -8.35 -23.99 19.38
N ASN A 184 -8.35 -25.25 19.81
CA ASN A 184 -8.78 -26.38 18.98
C ASN A 184 -10.19 -26.81 19.45
N ARG A 185 -11.05 -27.36 18.58
CA ARG A 185 -12.43 -27.80 18.94
C ARG A 185 -12.42 -28.79 20.12
N TYR A 186 -11.26 -29.42 20.34
CA TYR A 186 -10.99 -30.42 21.37
C TYR A 186 -10.29 -29.89 22.63
N ASN A 187 -9.86 -28.61 22.71
CA ASN A 187 -9.14 -28.13 23.89
C ASN A 187 -9.54 -26.69 24.28
N PRO A 188 -10.61 -26.51 25.09
CA PRO A 188 -11.08 -25.20 25.50
C PRO A 188 -10.21 -24.52 26.57
N CYS A 189 -9.35 -25.27 27.27
CA CYS A 189 -8.60 -24.77 28.43
C CYS A 189 -7.25 -25.48 28.55
N ASN A 190 -6.15 -24.80 28.23
CA ASN A 190 -4.85 -25.16 28.81
C ASN A 190 -4.47 -24.05 29.81
N PRO A 191 -4.74 -24.21 31.12
CA PRO A 191 -4.57 -23.16 32.12
C PRO A 191 -3.10 -22.97 32.56
N ARG A 192 -2.13 -23.46 31.78
CA ARG A 192 -0.79 -23.70 32.33
C ARG A 192 0.22 -22.57 32.26
N ASN A 193 0.01 -21.46 31.54
CA ASN A 193 1.04 -20.40 31.49
C ASN A 193 0.50 -18.98 31.26
N TYR A 194 -0.42 -18.52 32.12
CA TYR A 194 -0.62 -17.08 32.31
C TYR A 194 -0.42 -16.76 33.78
N GLN A 195 0.81 -16.39 34.15
CA GLN A 195 1.06 -15.80 35.45
C GLN A 195 0.30 -14.47 35.53
N ASN A 196 -0.74 -14.48 36.37
CA ASN A 196 -1.17 -13.41 37.27
C ASN A 196 -0.98 -11.96 36.81
N GLU A 197 -2.00 -11.40 36.16
CA GLU A 197 -2.45 -10.05 36.52
C GLU A 197 -3.96 -10.12 36.79
N ARG A 198 -4.32 -9.89 38.06
CA ARG A 198 -5.70 -9.81 38.53
C ARG A 198 -6.33 -8.55 37.93
N ILE A 199 -7.06 -8.70 36.84
CA ILE A 199 -8.03 -7.70 36.39
C ILE A 199 -9.40 -8.28 36.78
N ASP A 200 -10.12 -7.54 37.62
CA ASP A 200 -11.39 -7.94 38.22
C ASP A 200 -12.40 -8.43 37.16
N HIS A 201 -12.54 -9.74 37.07
CA HIS A 201 -13.57 -10.40 36.31
C HIS A 201 -14.90 -10.31 37.08
N SER A 202 -15.71 -9.31 36.77
CA SER A 202 -17.14 -9.38 37.05
C SER A 202 -17.91 -9.46 35.72
N ASN A 203 -18.64 -10.57 35.58
CA ASN A 203 -19.71 -10.83 34.60
C ASN A 203 -19.35 -11.20 33.16
N TYR A 204 -18.44 -12.17 32.96
CA TYR A 204 -18.55 -13.05 31.80
C TYR A 204 -18.91 -14.46 32.27
N GLU A 205 -20.21 -14.68 32.54
CA GLU A 205 -20.76 -16.02 32.64
C GLU A 205 -20.47 -16.76 31.34
N TYR A 206 -19.61 -17.76 31.44
CA TYR A 206 -19.22 -18.60 30.34
C TYR A 206 -20.38 -19.53 29.96
N ARG A 207 -21.38 -19.01 29.23
CA ARG A 207 -22.42 -19.85 28.64
C ARG A 207 -21.74 -20.71 27.58
N LYS A 208 -21.72 -22.02 27.83
CA LYS A 208 -21.29 -23.10 26.93
C LYS A 208 -22.25 -23.21 25.72
N GLY A 209 -22.51 -22.09 25.03
CA GLY A 209 -23.17 -22.04 23.73
C GLY A 209 -22.14 -22.44 22.67
N LYS A 210 -22.55 -23.28 21.71
CA LYS A 210 -21.69 -23.68 20.59
C LYS A 210 -21.23 -22.41 19.85
N GLU A 211 -19.94 -22.10 19.92
CA GLU A 211 -19.36 -21.07 19.07
C GLU A 211 -19.64 -21.44 17.59
N PRO A 212 -20.02 -20.47 16.75
CA PRO A 212 -20.42 -20.75 15.38
C PRO A 212 -19.23 -21.24 14.57
N TYR A 213 -19.45 -22.31 13.80
CA TYR A 213 -18.44 -22.94 12.95
C TYR A 213 -18.76 -22.72 11.48
N PHE A 214 -17.76 -22.26 10.72
CA PHE A 214 -17.84 -21.99 9.29
C PHE A 214 -16.80 -22.78 8.51
N CYS A 215 -17.23 -23.34 7.38
CA CYS A 215 -16.36 -24.05 6.46
C CYS A 215 -15.63 -23.10 5.49
N SER A 216 -16.17 -21.89 5.29
CA SER A 216 -15.71 -20.90 4.32
C SER A 216 -15.83 -19.49 4.89
N SER A 217 -14.92 -18.60 4.50
CA SER A 217 -14.99 -17.18 4.89
C SER A 217 -16.25 -16.50 4.35
N TYR A 218 -16.76 -16.95 3.20
CA TYR A 218 -18.02 -16.46 2.62
C TYR A 218 -19.23 -16.78 3.49
N ASP A 219 -19.27 -17.95 4.13
CA ASP A 219 -20.37 -18.35 5.01
C ASP A 219 -20.38 -17.49 6.29
N ALA A 220 -19.20 -17.22 6.85
CA ALA A 220 -19.04 -16.33 7.99
C ALA A 220 -19.47 -14.90 7.65
N LEU A 221 -19.09 -14.39 6.47
CA LEU A 221 -19.53 -13.09 5.96
C LEU A 221 -21.05 -13.04 5.73
N GLY A 222 -21.65 -14.14 5.26
CA GLY A 222 -23.09 -14.28 5.11
C GLY A 222 -23.81 -14.18 6.46
N ALA A 223 -23.32 -14.89 7.48
CA ALA A 223 -23.85 -14.84 8.83
C ALA A 223 -23.73 -13.44 9.47
N TYR A 224 -22.60 -12.75 9.24
CA TYR A 224 -22.42 -11.35 9.66
C TYR A 224 -23.46 -10.43 9.01
N ARG A 225 -23.67 -10.54 7.68
CA ARG A 225 -24.68 -9.74 6.95
C ARG A 225 -26.11 -9.99 7.44
N GLN A 226 -26.40 -11.23 7.83
CA GLN A 226 -27.69 -11.61 8.42
C GLN A 226 -27.83 -11.22 9.90
N LYS A 227 -26.83 -10.53 10.48
CA LYS A 227 -26.75 -10.16 11.90
C LYS A 227 -26.81 -11.36 12.85
N GLY A 228 -26.37 -12.53 12.39
CA GLY A 228 -26.24 -13.72 13.23
C GLY A 228 -24.95 -13.73 14.04
N ILE A 229 -23.99 -12.88 13.69
CA ILE A 229 -22.65 -12.76 14.26
C ILE A 229 -22.26 -11.30 14.28
N ASP A 230 -21.67 -10.85 15.38
CA ASP A 230 -21.11 -9.50 15.52
C ASP A 230 -19.62 -9.49 15.14
N LEU A 231 -19.09 -8.31 14.77
CA LEU A 231 -17.69 -8.15 14.31
C LEU A 231 -16.66 -8.71 15.31
N TYR A 232 -16.95 -8.63 16.60
CA TYR A 232 -16.07 -9.06 17.70
C TYR A 232 -16.39 -10.44 18.27
N SER A 233 -17.36 -11.14 17.70
CA SER A 233 -17.76 -12.44 18.22
C SER A 233 -16.75 -13.53 17.84
N THR A 234 -16.47 -14.43 18.79
CA THR A 234 -15.56 -15.56 18.56
C THR A 234 -16.22 -16.59 17.63
N LEU A 235 -15.48 -17.06 16.63
CA LEU A 235 -15.96 -18.04 15.67
C LEU A 235 -14.86 -19.03 15.30
N TRP A 236 -15.29 -20.18 14.78
CA TRP A 236 -14.40 -21.17 14.19
C TRP A 236 -14.47 -21.11 12.69
N LEU A 237 -13.34 -20.89 12.04
CA LEU A 237 -13.23 -20.89 10.59
C LEU A 237 -12.32 -22.01 10.13
N ARG A 238 -12.82 -22.88 9.24
CA ARG A 238 -11.98 -23.83 8.52
C ARG A 238 -11.17 -23.06 7.47
N TRP A 239 -9.94 -22.69 7.82
CA TRP A 239 -9.05 -22.00 6.92
C TRP A 239 -8.27 -23.00 6.06
N ARG A 240 -8.46 -22.98 4.74
CA ARG A 240 -7.67 -23.77 3.80
C ARG A 240 -6.47 -22.93 3.36
N LEU A 241 -5.31 -23.11 3.99
CA LEU A 241 -4.07 -22.50 3.51
C LEU A 241 -3.70 -23.10 2.15
N ASP A 242 -3.41 -22.24 1.17
CA ASP A 242 -2.62 -22.63 0.02
C ASP A 242 -1.22 -23.01 0.54
N GLN A 243 -0.93 -24.31 0.59
CA GLN A 243 0.29 -24.89 1.16
C GLN A 243 1.59 -24.41 0.47
N ARG A 244 1.48 -23.69 -0.65
CA ARG A 244 2.63 -23.20 -1.43
C ARG A 244 3.44 -22.11 -0.73
N VAL A 245 2.87 -21.42 0.26
CA VAL A 245 3.53 -20.28 0.92
C VAL A 245 4.39 -20.72 2.11
N ILE A 246 4.21 -21.94 2.63
CA ILE A 246 4.79 -22.32 3.94
C ILE A 246 5.76 -23.51 3.86
N ALA A 247 5.67 -24.37 2.85
CA ALA A 247 6.55 -25.52 2.75
C ALA A 247 7.65 -25.34 1.69
N SER A 248 8.91 -25.53 2.12
CA SER A 248 9.94 -26.10 1.25
C SER A 248 9.38 -27.39 0.64
N ILE A 249 9.57 -27.57 -0.66
CA ILE A 249 8.92 -28.53 -1.58
C ILE A 249 8.88 -30.01 -1.12
N ASN A 250 9.53 -30.38 -0.01
CA ASN A 250 9.76 -31.77 0.42
C ASN A 250 9.32 -32.13 1.85
N ARG A 251 8.33 -31.46 2.48
CA ARG A 251 7.78 -31.90 3.78
C ARG A 251 6.36 -32.44 3.63
N GLU A 252 6.06 -33.50 4.38
CA GLU A 252 4.71 -34.05 4.53
C GLU A 252 3.72 -32.94 4.89
N VAL A 253 2.47 -33.07 4.46
CA VAL A 253 1.44 -32.07 4.75
C VAL A 253 0.93 -32.30 6.18
N PRO A 254 1.07 -31.33 7.11
CA PRO A 254 0.48 -31.46 8.43
C PRO A 254 -1.04 -31.50 8.34
N ILE A 255 -1.68 -32.35 9.16
CA ILE A 255 -3.13 -32.45 9.31
C ILE A 255 -3.68 -31.13 9.89
N GLU A 256 -2.93 -30.55 10.84
CA GLU A 256 -3.31 -29.32 11.53
C GLU A 256 -2.07 -28.47 11.81
N VAL A 257 -2.17 -27.15 11.60
CA VAL A 257 -1.14 -26.18 12.01
C VAL A 257 -1.78 -25.18 12.96
N GLN A 258 -1.25 -25.07 14.17
CA GLN A 258 -1.71 -24.17 15.22
C GLN A 258 -0.77 -22.97 15.31
N TYR A 259 -1.31 -21.76 15.39
CA TYR A 259 -0.54 -20.53 15.56
C TYR A 259 -0.85 -19.90 16.92
N GLU A 260 0.18 -19.59 17.70
CA GLU A 260 0.06 -18.85 18.94
C GLU A 260 0.09 -17.34 18.68
N SER A 261 -0.41 -16.54 19.64
CA SER A 261 -0.43 -15.08 19.57
C SER A 261 0.96 -14.43 19.48
N LEU A 262 2.01 -15.18 19.82
CA LEU A 262 3.42 -14.74 19.73
C LEU A 262 4.06 -15.05 18.36
N GLY A 263 3.31 -15.65 17.42
CA GLY A 263 3.81 -16.02 16.09
C GLY A 263 4.53 -17.38 16.04
N THR A 264 4.60 -18.10 17.15
CA THR A 264 5.02 -19.50 17.24
C THR A 264 3.96 -20.42 16.64
N TYR A 265 4.36 -21.48 15.92
CA TYR A 265 3.43 -22.43 15.31
C TYR A 265 3.76 -23.88 15.65
N HIS A 266 2.73 -24.73 15.73
CA HIS A 266 2.82 -26.16 16.01
C HIS A 266 2.18 -26.93 14.86
N GLU A 267 2.88 -27.93 14.31
CA GLU A 267 2.39 -28.75 13.22
C GLU A 267 2.06 -30.16 13.74
N ILE A 268 0.85 -30.65 13.45
CA ILE A 268 0.37 -31.98 13.81
C ILE A 268 0.34 -32.84 12.55
N TYR A 269 1.07 -33.95 12.57
CA TYR A 269 1.18 -34.90 11.47
C TYR A 269 0.45 -36.20 11.83
N ASP A 270 0.03 -36.97 10.81
CA ASP A 270 -0.69 -38.25 10.94
C ASP A 270 0.06 -39.30 11.77
N HIS A 271 1.37 -39.12 11.96
CA HIS A 271 2.27 -40.11 12.59
C HIS A 271 2.73 -39.72 14.00
N TYR A 272 2.20 -38.65 14.60
CA TYR A 272 2.43 -38.37 16.02
C TYR A 272 1.52 -39.23 16.90
N ARG A 273 1.93 -40.47 17.13
CA ARG A 273 1.55 -41.23 18.33
C ARG A 273 2.42 -40.76 19.49
N VAL A 274 1.83 -40.04 20.44
CA VAL A 274 2.15 -40.21 21.87
C VAL A 274 0.89 -40.72 22.54
#